data_AF-A0A1M4UAB3-F1
#
_entry.id   AF-A0A1M4UAB3-F1
#
_cell.length_a   1.000
_cell.length_b   1.000
_cell.length_c   1.000
_cell.angle_alpha   90.00
_cell.angle_beta   90.00
_cell.angle_gamma   90.00
#
_symmetry.space_group_name_H-M   'P 1'
#
loop_
_entity.id
_entity.type
_entity.pdbx_description
1 polymer ?
#
loop_
_entity_poly.entity_id
_entity_poly.type
_entity_poly.pdbx_seq_one_letter_code
_entity_poly.pdbx_strand_id
1 'polypeptide(L)'
;MIMIGCNHHLLSVILPARMRKLFHQNRGGKMSKLSDLVPIPSNINQGLSPCRERTMLDTFGKPGELSRQCSPCTGDVRSRMQYGVSVGPFKVSGMDYAVASLMSIFADLKRSNREVYDEVHTAGMLCVRAKRPNPKSYSNHSWGTAIDLYFGNHVLDQGVPKTQLGFLYLFGLFNAAGWYWAAGYSGKSVDSMHFELADETIAKIPSHAIDHRDLIAAADYIAEMGYGSVAEVA
;
A
#
# COMPACT_ATOMS: atom_id res chain seq x y z
N MET A 1 -25.95 47.73 28.96
CA MET A 1 -26.24 46.64 29.92
C MET A 1 -25.57 45.39 29.40
N ILE A 2 -24.44 45.05 30.03
CA ILE A 2 -23.81 43.73 30.17
C ILE A 2 -23.55 42.89 28.91
N MET A 3 -22.27 42.93 28.48
CA MET A 3 -21.58 41.85 27.78
C MET A 3 -21.34 40.70 28.77
N ILE A 4 -21.72 39.47 28.42
CA ILE A 4 -21.24 38.25 29.11
C ILE A 4 -20.72 37.30 28.04
N GLY A 5 -19.39 37.12 28.04
CA GLY A 5 -18.77 35.87 27.61
C GLY A 5 -18.86 34.85 28.75
N CYS A 6 -19.00 33.58 28.41
CA CYS A 6 -18.70 32.47 29.32
C CYS A 6 -18.29 31.27 28.45
N ASN A 7 -16.99 31.01 28.26
CA ASN A 7 -16.03 30.34 29.14
C ASN A 7 -16.14 28.80 29.08
N HIS A 8 -15.00 28.19 28.71
CA HIS A 8 -14.72 26.77 28.82
C HIS A 8 -14.89 26.31 30.27
N HIS A 9 -15.90 25.48 30.53
CA HIS A 9 -15.90 24.34 31.47
C HIS A 9 -17.33 24.02 31.82
N LEU A 10 -17.82 22.84 31.42
CA LEU A 10 -18.68 21.95 32.24
C LEU A 10 -19.26 20.86 31.34
N LEU A 11 -18.56 19.71 31.27
CA LEU A 11 -19.15 18.36 31.23
C LEU A 11 -17.99 17.35 31.23
N SER A 12 -17.46 17.10 32.44
CA SER A 12 -16.55 15.99 32.70
C SER A 12 -17.06 15.17 33.89
N VAL A 13 -17.93 14.19 33.65
CA VAL A 13 -18.17 13.04 34.54
C VAL A 13 -18.78 12.00 33.59
N ILE A 14 -18.19 10.85 33.24
CA ILE A 14 -17.77 9.72 34.07
C ILE A 14 -16.72 8.95 33.23
N LEU A 15 -15.49 8.78 33.74
CA LEU A 15 -14.56 7.67 33.42
C LEU A 15 -13.34 7.79 34.36
N PRO A 16 -12.84 6.69 34.97
CA PRO A 16 -11.91 6.75 36.09
C PRO A 16 -10.49 7.22 35.71
N ALA A 17 -9.83 7.85 36.70
CA ALA A 17 -8.59 8.63 36.58
C ALA A 17 -7.30 7.86 36.22
N ARG A 18 -7.36 6.60 35.77
CA ARG A 18 -6.17 5.79 35.47
C ARG A 18 -5.80 5.71 33.98
N MET A 19 -6.42 6.54 33.13
CA MET A 19 -6.20 6.52 31.68
C MET A 19 -6.06 7.92 31.07
N ARG A 20 -5.51 8.89 31.83
CA ARG A 20 -5.30 10.29 31.39
C ARG A 20 -3.84 10.73 31.27
N LYS A 21 -2.89 9.80 31.24
CA LYS A 21 -1.48 10.10 30.92
C LYS A 21 -1.09 9.42 29.61
N LEU A 22 -1.42 10.05 28.49
CA LEU A 22 -0.68 9.89 27.22
C LEU A 22 -1.10 10.90 26.14
N PHE A 23 -1.49 12.13 26.47
CA PHE A 23 -1.72 13.16 25.45
C PHE A 23 -1.32 14.56 25.94
N HIS A 24 -0.01 14.78 26.09
CA HIS A 24 0.67 16.01 25.65
C HIS A 24 2.17 15.94 25.92
N GLN A 25 2.95 15.99 24.84
CA GLN A 25 4.38 16.35 24.66
C GLN A 25 4.79 15.62 23.36
N ASN A 26 5.30 16.22 22.29
CA ASN A 26 6.28 17.30 22.21
C ASN A 26 6.32 17.79 20.74
N ARG A 27 6.26 19.11 20.48
CA ARG A 27 6.65 19.69 19.18
C ARG A 27 8.16 19.91 19.22
N GLY A 28 8.90 18.88 18.83
CA GLY A 28 10.35 18.89 18.61
C GLY A 28 10.68 17.62 17.85
N GLY A 29 11.22 17.74 16.63
CA GLY A 29 11.31 16.67 15.63
C GLY A 29 11.87 15.37 16.19
N LYS A 30 10.97 14.43 16.49
CA LYS A 30 11.29 13.06 16.86
C LYS A 30 10.94 12.22 15.64
N MET A 31 11.93 11.60 15.02
CA MET A 31 11.66 10.63 13.95
C MET A 31 10.68 9.60 14.48
N SER A 32 9.70 9.25 13.66
CA SER A 32 8.70 8.25 14.01
C SER A 32 9.36 6.92 14.36
N LYS A 33 8.88 6.28 15.43
CA LYS A 33 9.25 4.89 15.76
C LYS A 33 8.92 3.92 14.61
N LEU A 34 7.98 4.26 13.73
CA LEU A 34 7.61 3.43 12.58
C LEU A 34 8.72 3.37 11.53
N SER A 35 9.66 4.30 11.52
CA SER A 35 10.84 4.27 10.66
C SER A 35 12.01 3.45 11.24
N ASP A 36 11.91 2.96 12.48
CA ASP A 36 12.95 2.14 13.11
C ASP A 36 13.13 0.82 12.36
N LEU A 37 14.38 0.40 12.17
CA LEU A 37 14.69 -0.83 11.44
C LEU A 37 14.55 -2.06 12.34
N VAL A 38 13.69 -2.98 11.93
CA VAL A 38 13.40 -4.24 12.62
C VAL A 38 13.64 -5.44 11.70
N PRO A 39 13.80 -6.65 12.25
CA PRO A 39 13.87 -7.87 11.46
C PRO A 39 12.59 -8.08 10.63
N ILE A 40 12.75 -8.64 9.43
CA ILE A 40 11.61 -9.10 8.61
C ILE A 40 11.08 -10.39 9.25
N PRO A 41 9.77 -10.49 9.55
CA PRO A 41 9.21 -11.72 10.11
C PRO A 41 9.14 -12.84 9.06
N SER A 42 8.99 -14.08 9.52
CA SER A 42 8.68 -15.21 8.66
C SER A 42 7.20 -15.21 8.23
N ASN A 43 6.86 -16.03 7.23
CA ASN A 43 5.47 -16.28 6.81
C ASN A 43 4.68 -15.03 6.39
N ILE A 44 5.34 -14.08 5.73
CA ILE A 44 4.75 -12.78 5.32
C ILE A 44 3.91 -12.81 4.04
N ASN A 45 4.04 -13.85 3.21
CA ASN A 45 3.39 -13.98 1.90
C ASN A 45 2.63 -15.31 1.78
N GLN A 46 1.86 -15.66 2.81
CA GLN A 46 1.12 -16.94 2.80
C GLN A 46 0.18 -17.00 1.60
N GLY A 47 0.26 -18.11 0.85
CA GLY A 47 -0.59 -18.36 -0.32
C GLY A 47 -0.32 -17.48 -1.55
N LEU A 48 0.69 -16.61 -1.53
CA LEU A 48 0.98 -15.68 -2.63
C LEU A 48 2.39 -15.88 -3.21
N SER A 49 2.48 -15.83 -4.52
CA SER A 49 3.73 -15.84 -5.27
C SER A 49 4.05 -14.43 -5.81
N PRO A 50 5.34 -14.07 -5.94
CA PRO A 50 5.71 -12.84 -6.63
C PRO A 50 5.24 -12.90 -8.08
N CYS A 51 4.72 -11.78 -8.58
CA CYS A 51 4.11 -11.76 -9.91
C CYS A 51 5.17 -11.79 -11.00
N ARG A 52 4.97 -12.71 -11.95
CA ARG A 52 5.90 -12.90 -13.07
C ARG A 52 5.61 -11.89 -14.16
N GLU A 53 6.69 -11.36 -14.74
CA GLU A 53 6.60 -10.51 -15.95
C GLU A 53 5.81 -11.18 -17.07
N ARG A 54 5.95 -12.51 -17.25
CA ARG A 54 5.18 -13.26 -18.25
C ARG A 54 3.68 -13.14 -17.99
N THR A 55 3.23 -13.35 -16.75
CA THR A 55 1.82 -13.22 -16.37
C THR A 55 1.29 -11.82 -16.71
N MET A 56 2.06 -10.78 -16.40
CA MET A 56 1.70 -9.39 -16.72
C MET A 56 1.58 -9.15 -18.23
N LEU A 57 2.54 -9.65 -19.01
CA LEU A 57 2.53 -9.53 -20.47
C LEU A 57 1.37 -10.30 -21.10
N ASP A 58 1.09 -11.52 -20.62
CA ASP A 58 0.02 -12.37 -21.15
C ASP A 58 -1.35 -11.79 -20.80
N THR A 59 -1.49 -11.17 -19.62
CA THR A 59 -2.78 -10.62 -19.14
C THR A 59 -3.07 -9.22 -19.70
N PHE A 60 -2.06 -8.34 -19.76
CA PHE A 60 -2.26 -6.91 -20.06
C PHE A 60 -1.48 -6.42 -21.28
N GLY A 61 -0.65 -7.25 -21.89
CA GLY A 61 0.24 -6.84 -22.96
C GLY A 61 1.38 -5.93 -22.48
N LYS A 62 2.03 -5.29 -23.45
CA LYS A 62 3.17 -4.40 -23.19
C LYS A 62 2.69 -3.07 -22.56
N PRO A 63 3.28 -2.64 -21.44
CA PRO A 63 2.85 -1.42 -20.76
C PRO A 63 3.36 -0.12 -21.41
N GLY A 64 4.36 -0.23 -22.28
CA GLY A 64 4.95 0.89 -23.00
C GLY A 64 6.38 0.58 -23.42
N GLU A 65 7.19 1.62 -23.59
CA GLU A 65 8.59 1.47 -23.97
C GLU A 65 9.42 0.93 -22.80
N LEU A 66 10.17 -0.14 -23.04
CA LEU A 66 11.13 -0.67 -22.07
C LEU A 66 12.37 0.24 -22.02
N SER A 67 12.44 1.10 -21.01
CA SER A 67 13.57 2.02 -20.82
C SER A 67 14.09 2.00 -19.38
N ARG A 68 15.22 2.67 -19.10
CA ARG A 68 15.79 2.73 -17.74
C ARG A 68 15.05 3.73 -16.84
N GLN A 69 14.54 4.80 -17.43
CA GLN A 69 13.73 5.83 -16.77
C GLN A 69 12.24 5.49 -16.90
N CYS A 70 11.37 6.20 -16.17
CA CYS A 70 9.94 6.03 -16.37
C CYS A 70 9.56 6.56 -17.77
N SER A 71 8.95 5.71 -18.59
CA SER A 71 8.31 6.07 -19.84
C SER A 71 6.78 6.19 -19.67
N PRO A 72 6.07 6.81 -20.63
CA PRO A 72 4.61 6.84 -20.61
C PRO A 72 3.99 5.44 -20.73
N CYS A 73 2.84 5.23 -20.07
CA CYS A 73 2.01 4.06 -20.30
C CYS A 73 1.28 4.18 -21.65
N THR A 74 1.34 3.11 -22.46
CA THR A 74 0.74 3.04 -23.80
C THR A 74 0.07 1.68 -24.03
N GLY A 75 -0.55 1.50 -25.19
CA GLY A 75 -1.24 0.26 -25.55
C GLY A 75 -2.55 0.05 -24.78
N ASP A 76 -3.06 -1.17 -24.81
CA ASP A 76 -4.40 -1.51 -24.28
C ASP A 76 -4.49 -1.29 -22.76
N VAL A 77 -3.41 -1.56 -22.03
CA VAL A 77 -3.37 -1.37 -20.57
C VAL A 77 -3.54 0.10 -20.16
N ARG A 78 -3.28 1.07 -21.05
CA ARG A 78 -3.49 2.49 -20.75
C ARG A 78 -4.94 2.79 -20.37
N SER A 79 -5.90 2.07 -20.95
CA SER A 79 -7.33 2.22 -20.63
C SER A 79 -7.67 1.84 -19.18
N ARG A 80 -6.79 1.06 -18.52
CA ARG A 80 -6.92 0.62 -17.13
C ARG A 80 -6.27 1.58 -16.13
N MET A 81 -5.53 2.58 -16.60
CA MET A 81 -4.76 3.47 -15.73
C MET A 81 -5.63 4.58 -15.14
N GLN A 82 -5.54 4.71 -13.83
CA GLN A 82 -6.08 5.82 -13.06
C GLN A 82 -4.92 6.75 -12.65
N TYR A 83 -5.14 8.07 -12.71
CA TYR A 83 -4.09 9.05 -12.45
C TYR A 83 -4.48 10.00 -11.32
N GLY A 84 -3.58 10.17 -10.34
CA GLY A 84 -3.76 11.12 -9.24
C GLY A 84 -4.91 10.80 -8.28
N VAL A 85 -5.32 9.53 -8.18
CA VAL A 85 -6.42 9.09 -7.31
C VAL A 85 -5.95 9.05 -5.87
N SER A 86 -6.74 9.60 -4.96
CA SER A 86 -6.49 9.53 -3.53
C SER A 86 -6.85 8.16 -3.00
N VAL A 87 -5.90 7.48 -2.36
CA VAL A 87 -6.14 6.23 -1.62
C VAL A 87 -6.28 6.46 -0.12
N GLY A 88 -6.33 7.72 0.31
CA GLY A 88 -6.40 8.12 1.70
C GLY A 88 -5.17 8.94 2.10
N PRO A 89 -4.08 8.31 2.55
CA PRO A 89 -2.90 9.01 3.06
C PRO A 89 -2.13 9.77 1.97
N PHE A 90 -2.27 9.38 0.70
CA PHE A 90 -1.62 10.01 -0.44
C PHE A 90 -2.39 9.74 -1.75
N LYS A 91 -1.89 10.31 -2.85
CA LYS A 91 -2.38 10.05 -4.20
C LYS A 91 -1.47 9.10 -4.95
N VAL A 92 -2.05 8.27 -5.81
CA VAL A 92 -1.34 7.31 -6.66
C VAL A 92 -1.78 7.42 -8.12
N SER A 93 -0.95 6.91 -9.02
CA SER A 93 -1.35 6.58 -10.38
C SER A 93 -1.04 5.11 -10.62
N GLY A 94 -1.98 4.34 -11.16
CA GLY A 94 -1.82 2.89 -11.34
C GLY A 94 -3.06 2.23 -11.94
N MET A 95 -3.05 0.90 -12.04
CA MET A 95 -4.16 0.12 -12.59
C MET A 95 -5.40 0.24 -11.69
N ASP A 96 -6.57 0.38 -12.30
CA ASP A 96 -7.88 0.48 -11.62
C ASP A 96 -8.07 -0.49 -10.44
N TYR A 97 -7.83 -1.79 -10.64
CA TYR A 97 -7.94 -2.82 -9.60
C TYR A 97 -6.98 -2.56 -8.44
N ALA A 98 -5.73 -2.24 -8.75
CA ALA A 98 -4.70 -1.98 -7.75
C ALA A 98 -5.04 -0.72 -6.94
N VAL A 99 -5.54 0.32 -7.60
CA VAL A 99 -5.97 1.57 -6.93
C VAL A 99 -7.17 1.32 -6.02
N ALA A 100 -8.19 0.58 -6.46
CA ALA A 100 -9.35 0.22 -5.64
C ALA A 100 -8.94 -0.64 -4.43
N SER A 101 -8.04 -1.61 -4.62
CA SER A 101 -7.49 -2.42 -3.53
C SER A 101 -6.77 -1.55 -2.49
N LEU A 102 -5.92 -0.61 -2.91
CA LEU A 102 -5.24 0.32 -1.99
C LEU A 102 -6.23 1.21 -1.22
N MET A 103 -7.32 1.67 -1.86
CA MET A 103 -8.37 2.43 -1.17
C MET A 103 -8.97 1.61 -0.03
N SER A 104 -9.27 0.33 -0.25
CA SER A 104 -9.77 -0.57 0.80
C SER A 104 -8.74 -0.75 1.92
N ILE A 105 -7.50 -1.14 1.57
CA ILE A 105 -6.43 -1.40 2.53
C ILE A 105 -6.20 -0.20 3.44
N PHE A 106 -6.13 1.01 2.88
CA PHE A 106 -5.88 2.22 3.67
C PHE A 106 -7.13 2.67 4.43
N ALA A 107 -8.34 2.37 3.97
CA ALA A 107 -9.55 2.57 4.77
C ALA A 107 -9.56 1.65 6.01
N ASP A 108 -9.16 0.39 5.86
CA ASP A 108 -8.98 -0.56 6.98
C ASP A 108 -7.87 -0.13 7.93
N LEU A 109 -6.73 0.30 7.40
CA LEU A 109 -5.62 0.79 8.20
C LEU A 109 -6.04 2.03 9.01
N LYS A 110 -6.78 2.97 8.42
CA LYS A 110 -7.26 4.16 9.14
C LYS A 110 -8.13 3.80 10.34
N ARG A 111 -8.92 2.72 10.23
CA ARG A 111 -9.78 2.23 11.32
C ARG A 111 -8.98 1.49 12.39
N SER A 112 -8.05 0.64 11.98
CA SER A 112 -7.32 -0.26 12.88
C SER A 112 -6.10 0.38 13.54
N ASN A 113 -5.36 1.22 12.81
CA ASN A 113 -4.15 1.88 13.29
C ASN A 113 -3.94 3.25 12.62
N ARG A 114 -4.49 4.29 13.26
CA ARG A 114 -4.45 5.66 12.72
C ARG A 114 -3.03 6.26 12.68
N GLU A 115 -2.15 5.89 13.61
CA GLU A 115 -0.76 6.38 13.64
C GLU A 115 0.00 5.93 12.39
N VAL A 116 -0.10 4.63 12.04
CA VAL A 116 0.53 4.09 10.83
C VAL A 116 -0.08 4.71 9.57
N TYR A 117 -1.40 4.91 9.55
CA TYR A 117 -2.07 5.58 8.44
C TYR A 117 -1.58 7.03 8.22
N ASP A 118 -1.40 7.80 9.29
CA ASP A 118 -1.02 9.22 9.16
C ASP A 118 0.47 9.39 8.77
N GLU A 119 1.31 8.37 8.96
CA GLU A 119 2.76 8.44 8.75
C GLU A 119 3.29 7.64 7.54
N VAL A 120 2.46 6.82 6.91
CA VAL A 120 2.86 6.09 5.70
C VAL A 120 2.93 7.04 4.50
N HIS A 121 4.04 6.93 3.77
CA HIS A 121 4.30 7.67 2.55
C HIS A 121 4.55 6.72 1.38
N THR A 122 4.55 7.24 0.14
CA THR A 122 4.85 6.47 -1.06
C THR A 122 6.04 7.05 -1.83
N ALA A 123 6.89 6.16 -2.34
CA ALA A 123 7.96 6.49 -3.28
C ALA A 123 7.56 6.26 -4.76
N GLY A 124 6.29 5.90 -5.02
CA GLY A 124 5.72 5.77 -6.36
C GLY A 124 5.01 4.44 -6.60
N MET A 125 4.14 4.44 -7.62
CA MET A 125 3.36 3.28 -8.06
C MET A 125 3.58 3.02 -9.56
N LEU A 126 2.91 3.77 -10.46
CA LEU A 126 3.15 3.65 -11.90
C LEU A 126 4.52 4.23 -12.32
N CYS A 127 5.35 3.39 -12.93
CA CYS A 127 6.56 3.81 -13.65
C CYS A 127 6.91 2.73 -14.68
N VAL A 128 6.64 2.99 -15.96
CA VAL A 128 6.98 2.06 -17.05
C VAL A 128 8.48 2.06 -17.27
N ARG A 129 9.14 0.97 -16.88
CA ARG A 129 10.60 0.85 -16.97
C ARG A 129 11.07 -0.59 -16.88
N ALA A 130 12.31 -0.81 -17.26
CA ALA A 130 13.04 -2.03 -16.94
C ALA A 130 13.37 -2.12 -15.44
N LYS A 131 13.53 -3.34 -14.94
CA LYS A 131 14.11 -3.61 -13.62
C LYS A 131 15.51 -3.01 -13.53
N ARG A 132 15.86 -2.43 -12.38
CA ARG A 132 17.22 -1.88 -12.17
C ARG A 132 18.30 -2.95 -12.41
N PRO A 133 18.19 -4.18 -11.86
CA PRO A 133 19.21 -5.21 -12.07
C PRO A 133 19.18 -5.85 -13.47
N ASN A 134 18.06 -5.77 -14.19
CA ASN A 134 17.90 -6.41 -15.50
C ASN A 134 17.20 -5.47 -16.52
N PRO A 135 17.95 -4.84 -17.44
CA PRO A 135 17.40 -3.94 -18.47
C PRO A 135 16.47 -4.63 -19.47
N LYS A 136 16.47 -5.96 -19.54
CA LYS A 136 15.72 -6.73 -20.55
C LYS A 136 14.33 -7.15 -20.07
N SER A 137 13.96 -6.80 -18.84
CA SER A 137 12.69 -7.16 -18.23
C SER A 137 12.05 -5.94 -17.59
N TYR A 138 10.75 -5.78 -17.77
CA TYR A 138 9.93 -4.79 -17.09
C TYR A 138 9.94 -5.01 -15.56
N SER A 139 9.84 -3.89 -14.84
CA SER A 139 9.44 -3.87 -13.44
C SER A 139 7.92 -3.98 -13.33
N ASN A 140 7.40 -4.60 -12.27
CA ASN A 140 5.95 -4.69 -12.04
C ASN A 140 5.28 -3.31 -11.82
N HIS A 141 6.05 -2.28 -11.45
CA HIS A 141 5.60 -0.88 -11.50
C HIS A 141 5.13 -0.43 -12.89
N SER A 142 5.54 -1.12 -13.96
CA SER A 142 5.22 -0.72 -15.34
C SER A 142 3.74 -0.85 -15.66
N TRP A 143 3.02 -1.71 -14.98
CA TRP A 143 1.57 -1.85 -15.13
C TRP A 143 0.80 -1.14 -14.03
N GLY A 144 1.47 -0.37 -13.17
CA GLY A 144 0.82 0.29 -12.03
C GLY A 144 0.18 -0.72 -11.07
N THR A 145 0.78 -1.91 -10.91
CA THR A 145 0.33 -2.98 -10.01
C THR A 145 1.31 -3.21 -8.85
N ALA A 146 2.30 -2.34 -8.70
CA ALA A 146 3.26 -2.35 -7.62
C ALA A 146 3.41 -0.95 -7.03
N ILE A 147 3.68 -0.86 -5.74
CA ILE A 147 3.83 0.37 -4.97
C ILE A 147 5.00 0.26 -4.01
N ASP A 148 5.76 1.36 -3.95
CA ASP A 148 6.82 1.53 -2.98
C ASP A 148 6.33 2.46 -1.87
N LEU A 149 6.52 2.03 -0.62
CA LEU A 149 6.09 2.75 0.58
C LEU A 149 7.28 3.03 1.52
N TYR A 150 7.12 3.96 2.44
CA TYR A 150 8.09 4.20 3.51
C TYR A 150 7.47 4.95 4.69
N PHE A 151 8.20 4.97 5.80
CA PHE A 151 7.91 5.73 7.01
C PHE A 151 9.05 6.69 7.33
N GLY A 152 8.73 7.84 7.94
CA GLY A 152 9.71 8.87 8.24
C GLY A 152 10.17 9.61 6.98
N ASN A 153 11.47 9.87 6.86
CA ASN A 153 12.03 10.77 5.83
C ASN A 153 12.90 10.07 4.78
N HIS A 154 12.98 8.73 4.80
CA HIS A 154 13.82 7.98 3.89
C HIS A 154 13.21 6.62 3.55
N VAL A 155 13.60 6.11 2.37
CA VAL A 155 13.35 4.75 1.93
C VAL A 155 14.49 3.84 2.39
N LEU A 156 14.22 2.55 2.55
CA LEU A 156 15.26 1.56 2.81
C LEU A 156 15.76 0.97 1.50
N ASP A 157 17.07 0.92 1.30
CA ASP A 157 17.65 0.40 0.06
C ASP A 157 17.39 -1.10 -0.12
N GLN A 158 17.18 -1.48 -1.39
CA GLN A 158 17.09 -2.89 -1.78
C GLN A 158 18.36 -3.67 -1.36
N GLY A 159 18.16 -4.89 -0.89
CA GLY A 159 19.18 -5.81 -0.40
C GLY A 159 19.45 -5.69 1.09
N VAL A 160 18.82 -4.73 1.80
CA VAL A 160 18.92 -4.65 3.26
C VAL A 160 17.98 -5.68 3.89
N PRO A 161 18.46 -6.63 4.71
CA PRO A 161 17.66 -7.70 5.30
C PRO A 161 16.87 -7.23 6.54
N LYS A 162 16.26 -6.05 6.45
CA LYS A 162 15.46 -5.41 7.49
C LYS A 162 14.28 -4.69 6.85
N THR A 163 13.36 -4.25 7.69
CA THR A 163 12.23 -3.41 7.30
C THR A 163 12.03 -2.28 8.30
N GLN A 164 11.32 -1.23 7.91
CA GLN A 164 10.81 -0.23 8.84
C GLN A 164 9.65 -0.81 9.65
N LEU A 165 9.59 -0.51 10.96
CA LEU A 165 8.59 -1.05 11.89
C LEU A 165 7.15 -0.89 11.40
N GLY A 166 6.82 0.22 10.73
CA GLY A 166 5.48 0.47 10.20
C GLY A 166 4.96 -0.63 9.26
N PHE A 167 5.85 -1.31 8.54
CA PHE A 167 5.45 -2.42 7.66
C PHE A 167 4.89 -3.63 8.40
N LEU A 168 5.26 -3.82 9.68
CA LEU A 168 4.70 -4.91 10.49
C LEU A 168 3.19 -4.76 10.74
N TYR A 169 2.65 -3.56 10.55
CA TYR A 169 1.21 -3.28 10.62
C TYR A 169 0.52 -3.32 9.25
N LEU A 170 1.27 -3.26 8.16
CA LEU A 170 0.73 -3.22 6.80
C LEU A 170 0.66 -4.59 6.15
N PHE A 171 1.69 -5.43 6.33
CA PHE A 171 1.87 -6.60 5.46
C PHE A 171 0.68 -7.57 5.51
N GLY A 172 0.03 -7.73 6.66
CA GLY A 172 -1.14 -8.60 6.80
C GLY A 172 -2.35 -8.09 6.00
N LEU A 173 -2.59 -6.77 5.98
CA LEU A 173 -3.65 -6.16 5.18
C LEU A 173 -3.38 -6.30 3.69
N PHE A 174 -2.12 -6.07 3.28
CA PHE A 174 -1.69 -6.24 1.89
C PHE A 174 -1.82 -7.70 1.44
N ASN A 175 -1.33 -8.65 2.23
CA ASN A 175 -1.42 -10.08 1.92
C ASN A 175 -2.87 -10.56 1.80
N ALA A 176 -3.75 -10.17 2.74
CA ALA A 176 -5.19 -10.47 2.66
C ALA A 176 -5.86 -9.89 1.41
N ALA A 177 -5.40 -8.74 0.93
CA ALA A 177 -5.87 -8.11 -0.30
C ALA A 177 -5.17 -8.63 -1.58
N GLY A 178 -4.36 -9.69 -1.48
CA GLY A 178 -3.70 -10.30 -2.64
C GLY A 178 -2.43 -9.60 -3.11
N TRP A 179 -1.78 -8.83 -2.24
CA TRP A 179 -0.47 -8.23 -2.51
C TRP A 179 0.66 -9.05 -1.88
N TYR A 180 1.69 -9.32 -2.69
CA TYR A 180 2.96 -9.89 -2.27
C TYR A 180 3.89 -8.78 -1.76
N TRP A 181 4.52 -9.01 -0.62
CA TRP A 181 5.53 -8.13 -0.03
C TRP A 181 6.94 -8.58 -0.40
N ALA A 182 7.68 -7.74 -1.12
CA ALA A 182 9.02 -8.06 -1.63
C ALA A 182 10.13 -8.09 -0.56
N ALA A 183 9.81 -7.82 0.71
CA ALA A 183 10.66 -8.21 1.84
C ALA A 183 10.92 -9.74 1.85
N GLY A 184 10.05 -10.54 1.22
CA GLY A 184 10.20 -11.99 1.08
C GLY A 184 11.21 -12.44 0.02
N TYR A 185 11.76 -11.53 -0.78
CA TYR A 185 12.86 -11.86 -1.68
C TYR A 185 14.15 -12.20 -0.91
N SER A 186 15.06 -12.92 -1.56
CA SER A 186 16.29 -13.40 -0.94
C SER A 186 17.52 -12.58 -1.35
N GLY A 187 18.53 -12.58 -0.47
CA GLY A 187 19.84 -11.98 -0.74
C GLY A 187 19.76 -10.50 -1.13
N LYS A 188 20.38 -10.14 -2.27
CA LYS A 188 20.43 -8.76 -2.77
C LYS A 188 19.10 -8.28 -3.36
N SER A 189 18.09 -9.13 -3.41
CA SER A 189 16.77 -8.80 -3.97
C SER A 189 15.75 -8.39 -2.93
N VAL A 190 16.03 -8.56 -1.62
CA VAL A 190 15.15 -8.12 -0.52
C VAL A 190 14.73 -6.68 -0.76
N ASP A 191 13.43 -6.39 -0.82
CA ASP A 191 12.94 -5.04 -1.10
C ASP A 191 11.72 -4.73 -0.22
N SER A 192 11.98 -4.27 1.01
CA SER A 192 10.94 -4.14 2.03
C SER A 192 10.04 -2.93 1.88
N MET A 193 10.40 -1.97 1.04
CA MET A 193 9.49 -0.89 0.63
C MET A 193 8.45 -1.33 -0.39
N HIS A 194 8.72 -2.43 -1.12
CA HIS A 194 7.99 -2.79 -2.32
C HIS A 194 6.87 -3.81 -2.07
N PHE A 195 5.66 -3.47 -2.51
CA PHE A 195 4.52 -4.37 -2.60
C PHE A 195 4.06 -4.48 -4.06
N GLU A 196 3.64 -5.66 -4.48
CA GLU A 196 3.07 -5.91 -5.80
C GLU A 196 1.83 -6.79 -5.70
N LEU A 197 0.86 -6.63 -6.58
CA LEU A 197 -0.20 -7.62 -6.72
C LEU A 197 0.44 -8.98 -7.05
N ALA A 198 0.05 -10.02 -6.34
CA ALA A 198 0.60 -11.36 -6.50
C ALA A 198 0.23 -11.99 -7.85
N ASP A 199 0.99 -13.01 -8.28
CA ASP A 199 0.75 -13.74 -9.53
C ASP A 199 -0.68 -14.29 -9.59
N GLU A 200 -1.15 -14.85 -8.48
CA GLU A 200 -2.49 -15.40 -8.30
C GLU A 200 -3.59 -14.33 -8.39
N THR A 201 -3.29 -13.10 -7.97
CA THR A 201 -4.22 -11.97 -8.02
C THR A 201 -4.34 -11.46 -9.44
N ILE A 202 -3.20 -11.23 -10.11
CA ILE A 202 -3.16 -10.76 -11.51
C ILE A 202 -3.91 -11.71 -12.43
N ALA A 203 -3.71 -13.02 -12.28
CA ALA A 203 -4.37 -14.03 -13.10
C ALA A 203 -5.92 -14.03 -13.00
N LYS A 204 -6.48 -13.43 -11.94
CA LYS A 204 -7.93 -13.31 -11.70
C LYS A 204 -8.51 -11.96 -12.10
N ILE A 205 -7.67 -10.96 -12.42
CA ILE A 205 -8.17 -9.64 -12.80
C ILE A 205 -8.87 -9.75 -14.15
N PRO A 206 -10.13 -9.27 -14.27
CA PRO A 206 -10.83 -9.26 -15.55
C PRO A 206 -10.05 -8.48 -16.60
N SER A 207 -10.13 -8.89 -17.87
CA SER A 207 -9.45 -8.20 -18.98
C SER A 207 -10.01 -6.80 -19.25
N HIS A 208 -11.29 -6.57 -18.95
CA HIS A 208 -11.95 -5.27 -19.12
C HIS A 208 -11.69 -4.33 -17.93
N ALA A 209 -11.77 -3.03 -18.19
CA ALA A 209 -11.70 -2.00 -17.15
C ALA A 209 -12.86 -2.14 -16.17
N ILE A 210 -12.58 -1.97 -14.89
CA ILE A 210 -13.61 -1.93 -13.85
C ILE A 210 -14.37 -0.60 -14.01
N ASP A 211 -15.71 -0.64 -13.95
CA ASP A 211 -16.50 0.59 -14.06
C ASP A 211 -16.12 1.56 -12.92
N HIS A 212 -15.58 2.70 -13.32
CA HIS A 212 -15.05 3.74 -12.46
C HIS A 212 -16.13 4.46 -11.65
N ARG A 213 -17.41 4.34 -12.06
CA ARG A 213 -18.55 4.93 -11.34
C ARG A 213 -18.70 4.39 -9.92
N ASP A 214 -18.10 3.24 -9.65
CA ASP A 214 -18.14 2.59 -8.35
C ASP A 214 -16.74 2.16 -7.88
N LEU A 215 -15.66 2.95 -8.05
CA LEU A 215 -14.35 2.59 -7.47
C LEU A 215 -14.42 2.28 -5.96
N ILE A 216 -15.38 2.87 -5.25
CA ILE A 216 -15.71 2.54 -3.86
C ILE A 216 -16.43 1.18 -3.75
N ALA A 217 -17.45 0.90 -4.57
CA ALA A 217 -18.11 -0.42 -4.54
C ALA A 217 -17.22 -1.54 -5.12
N ALA A 218 -16.26 -1.21 -5.98
CA ALA A 218 -15.22 -2.10 -6.44
C ALA A 218 -14.21 -2.39 -5.32
N ALA A 219 -13.92 -1.42 -4.45
CA ALA A 219 -13.14 -1.67 -3.24
C ALA A 219 -13.90 -2.61 -2.29
N ASP A 220 -15.21 -2.43 -2.12
CA ASP A 220 -16.06 -3.35 -1.36
C ASP A 220 -16.12 -4.75 -2.01
N TYR A 221 -16.25 -4.84 -3.34
CA TYR A 221 -16.21 -6.10 -4.09
C TYR A 221 -14.86 -6.81 -4.01
N ILE A 222 -13.75 -6.07 -4.09
CA ILE A 222 -12.39 -6.62 -3.93
C ILE A 222 -12.20 -7.12 -2.50
N ALA A 223 -12.72 -6.40 -1.50
CA ALA A 223 -12.73 -6.87 -0.13
C ALA A 223 -13.52 -8.19 -0.04
N GLU A 224 -14.73 -8.28 -0.58
CA GLU A 224 -15.53 -9.52 -0.57
C GLU A 224 -14.84 -10.70 -1.29
N MET A 225 -14.15 -10.45 -2.40
CA MET A 225 -13.38 -11.47 -3.14
C MET A 225 -12.08 -11.89 -2.44
N GLY A 226 -11.45 -10.99 -1.68
CA GLY A 226 -10.23 -11.24 -0.90
C GLY A 226 -10.51 -11.85 0.48
N TYR A 227 -11.67 -11.57 1.07
CA TYR A 227 -12.14 -12.11 2.36
C TYR A 227 -12.93 -13.42 2.22
N GLY A 228 -12.59 -14.28 1.26
CA GLY A 228 -13.13 -15.63 1.20
C GLY A 228 -12.93 -16.38 2.52
N SER A 229 -14.03 -16.54 3.29
CA SER A 229 -14.21 -17.39 4.48
C SER A 229 -13.11 -17.40 5.56
N VAL A 230 -12.64 -16.25 6.03
CA VAL A 230 -11.79 -16.19 7.25
C VAL A 230 -12.59 -16.47 8.54
N ALA A 231 -13.85 -16.89 8.43
CA ALA A 231 -14.74 -17.18 9.56
C ALA A 231 -14.62 -18.62 10.12
N GLU A 232 -13.74 -19.48 9.61
CA GLU A 232 -13.61 -20.88 10.08
C GLU A 232 -12.20 -21.30 10.54
N VAL A 233 -11.41 -20.37 11.07
CA VAL A 233 -10.19 -20.75 11.82
C VAL A 233 -10.09 -19.93 13.11
N ALA A 234 -10.86 -20.37 14.09
CA ALA A 234 -10.68 -20.11 15.52
C ALA A 234 -10.46 -21.45 16.24
#